data_AF-A0A0F0HM45-F1
#
_entry.id   AF-A0A0F0HM45-F1
#
_cell.length_a   1.000
_cell.length_b   1.000
_cell.length_c   1.000
_cell.angle_alpha   90.00
_cell.angle_beta   90.00
_cell.angle_gamma   90.00
#
_symmetry.space_group_name_H-M   'P 1'
#
loop_
_entity.id
_entity.type
_entity.pdbx_description
1 polymer ?
#
loop_
_entity_poly.entity_id
_entity_poly.type
_entity_poly.pdbx_seq_one_letter_code
_entity_poly.pdbx_strand_id
1 'polypeptide(L)'
;MAVQESIEAAGREAVTVGTLRRNEGGARRVLASFAEAWVRGVAVDWQAAAFAGTGAGRVDLPTYAFQRRRYWPEPARIEDGAVERAGDPVEAEFWAAVDSEDLSALAGSLDLDLGGDAPLSAVLPALSSWRRQRREHSTVDGWRYRVSWQPLADQPAPVLSGTWAVVLPERLAEDAWVTEVTRALARRGAEIRNVTVATEDLDRAELAVLLRKQLDDVVEPAGVLSLLALAEQPHPEHPGLPSGLAGTVALVQALGDAGFEAPLWCATRGAVAVNRAERLSNPEQSLVWGLGRVAAQEQPQRWGGLVDLPEQVEERALDRLVAALAGAGIEDQLAVRASGVFVRRLVHAPSGAAPVEGWRPSGTVLVTGGTGALGAQVARWLARN
;
A
#
# COMPACT_ATOMS: atom_id res chain seq x y z
N MET A 1 -37.76 6.91 -25.42
CA MET A 1 -37.92 7.30 -26.85
C MET A 1 -39.23 6.69 -27.28
N ALA A 2 -40.17 7.47 -27.83
CA ALA A 2 -41.53 7.01 -28.14
C ALA A 2 -41.60 5.70 -28.97
N VAL A 3 -40.59 5.43 -29.81
CA VAL A 3 -40.47 4.18 -30.58
C VAL A 3 -40.15 2.97 -29.68
N GLN A 4 -39.24 3.13 -28.70
CA GLN A 4 -38.92 2.10 -27.70
C GLN A 4 -40.14 1.78 -26.84
N GLU A 5 -40.83 2.81 -26.37
CA GLU A 5 -42.05 2.68 -25.55
C GLU A 5 -43.18 1.98 -26.32
N SER A 6 -43.31 2.22 -27.63
CA SER A 6 -44.29 1.53 -28.49
C SER A 6 -43.94 0.06 -28.71
N ILE A 7 -42.65 -0.29 -28.79
CA ILE A 7 -42.15 -1.66 -28.94
C ILE A 7 -42.38 -2.46 -27.65
N GLU A 8 -42.10 -1.86 -26.51
CA GLU A 8 -42.34 -2.44 -25.19
C GLU A 8 -43.83 -2.67 -24.94
N ALA A 9 -44.68 -1.70 -25.30
CA ALA A 9 -46.13 -1.85 -25.22
C ALA A 9 -46.69 -2.97 -26.14
N ALA A 10 -45.99 -3.29 -27.23
CA ALA A 10 -46.31 -4.40 -28.12
C ALA A 10 -45.74 -5.76 -27.67
N GLY A 11 -45.05 -5.82 -26.51
CA GLY A 11 -44.49 -7.04 -25.95
C GLY A 11 -43.36 -7.66 -26.78
N ARG A 12 -42.64 -6.85 -27.56
CA ARG A 12 -41.53 -7.31 -28.41
C ARG A 12 -40.19 -6.82 -27.86
N GLU A 13 -39.16 -7.65 -27.95
CA GLU A 13 -37.79 -7.23 -27.65
C GLU A 13 -37.16 -6.62 -28.91
N ALA A 14 -36.80 -5.34 -28.83
CA ALA A 14 -35.96 -4.70 -29.82
C ALA A 14 -35.17 -3.54 -29.20
N VAL A 15 -34.06 -3.18 -29.86
CA VAL A 15 -33.19 -2.07 -29.47
C VAL A 15 -33.40 -0.92 -30.45
N THR A 16 -33.73 0.26 -29.93
CA THR A 16 -33.80 1.48 -30.75
C THR A 16 -32.52 2.30 -30.60
N VAL A 17 -31.89 2.62 -31.73
CA VAL A 17 -30.70 3.47 -31.81
C VAL A 17 -30.94 4.66 -32.73
N GLY A 18 -30.33 5.80 -32.43
CA GLY A 18 -30.48 7.03 -33.22
C GLY A 18 -29.30 7.24 -34.17
N THR A 19 -29.47 6.89 -35.45
CA THR A 19 -28.42 7.00 -36.48
C THR A 19 -28.18 8.44 -36.97
N LEU A 20 -29.12 9.36 -36.73
CA LEU A 20 -29.02 10.77 -37.05
C LEU A 20 -29.51 11.62 -35.87
N ARG A 21 -28.70 12.60 -35.47
CA ARG A 21 -29.05 13.58 -34.44
C ARG A 21 -28.75 14.99 -34.95
N ARG A 22 -29.55 15.96 -34.53
CA ARG A 22 -29.36 17.37 -34.90
C ARG A 22 -27.97 17.82 -34.42
N ASN A 23 -27.16 18.37 -35.32
CA ASN A 23 -25.78 18.82 -35.06
C ASN A 23 -24.75 17.72 -34.74
N GLU A 24 -25.12 16.44 -34.84
CA GLU A 24 -24.22 15.29 -34.65
C GLU A 24 -24.36 14.30 -35.83
N GLY A 25 -24.01 14.76 -37.03
CA GLY A 25 -24.03 13.95 -38.24
C GLY A 25 -22.70 13.24 -38.53
N GLY A 26 -22.70 12.40 -39.57
CA GLY A 26 -21.48 11.82 -40.14
C GLY A 26 -21.10 10.43 -39.63
N ALA A 27 -20.01 9.88 -40.18
CA ALA A 27 -19.58 8.49 -39.97
C ALA A 27 -19.40 8.14 -38.48
N ARG A 28 -18.92 9.08 -37.66
CA ARG A 28 -18.74 8.87 -36.22
C ARG A 28 -20.06 8.58 -35.49
N ARG A 29 -21.16 9.28 -35.81
CA ARG A 29 -22.48 9.04 -35.20
C ARG A 29 -23.08 7.71 -35.64
N VAL A 30 -22.89 7.34 -36.91
CA VAL A 30 -23.35 6.06 -37.46
C VAL A 30 -22.62 4.90 -36.78
N LEU A 31 -21.29 4.96 -36.67
CA LEU A 31 -20.48 3.96 -35.97
C LEU A 31 -20.84 3.87 -34.48
N ALA A 32 -21.08 5.00 -33.82
CA ALA A 32 -21.55 5.01 -32.43
C ALA A 32 -22.91 4.32 -32.26
N SER A 33 -23.82 4.48 -33.23
CA SER A 33 -25.14 3.83 -33.20
C SER A 33 -25.05 2.31 -33.40
N PHE A 34 -24.14 1.85 -34.26
CA PHE A 34 -23.82 0.43 -34.38
C PHE A 34 -23.19 -0.13 -33.09
N ALA A 35 -22.35 0.65 -32.42
CA ALA A 35 -21.75 0.25 -31.15
C ALA A 35 -22.80 0.16 -30.03
N GLU A 36 -23.72 1.13 -29.96
CA GLU A 36 -24.88 1.11 -29.04
C GLU A 36 -25.73 -0.15 -29.26
N ALA A 37 -26.00 -0.53 -30.51
CA ALA A 37 -26.74 -1.76 -30.83
C ALA A 37 -25.98 -3.03 -30.42
N TRP A 38 -24.67 -3.09 -30.68
CA TRP A 38 -23.81 -4.23 -30.34
C TRP A 38 -23.72 -4.47 -28.83
N VAL A 39 -23.53 -3.42 -28.03
CA VAL A 39 -23.49 -3.52 -26.55
C VAL A 39 -24.83 -3.99 -25.98
N ARG A 40 -25.93 -3.72 -26.68
CA ARG A 40 -27.27 -4.19 -26.32
C ARG A 40 -27.58 -5.59 -26.86
N GLY A 41 -26.60 -6.29 -27.43
CA GLY A 41 -26.71 -7.70 -27.84
C GLY A 41 -27.13 -7.92 -29.29
N VAL A 42 -27.24 -6.86 -30.11
CA VAL A 42 -27.54 -7.00 -31.54
C VAL A 42 -26.26 -7.38 -32.29
N ALA A 43 -26.30 -8.47 -33.06
CA ALA A 43 -25.19 -8.85 -33.92
C ALA A 43 -24.99 -7.79 -35.02
N VAL A 44 -23.80 -7.18 -35.05
CA VAL A 44 -23.36 -6.21 -36.05
C VAL A 44 -22.17 -6.80 -36.80
N ASP A 45 -22.29 -6.86 -38.13
CA ASP A 45 -21.15 -7.18 -38.98
C ASP A 45 -20.28 -5.93 -39.16
N TRP A 46 -19.30 -5.78 -38.27
CA TRP A 46 -18.34 -4.69 -38.30
C TRP A 46 -17.47 -4.67 -39.56
N GLN A 47 -17.24 -5.85 -40.18
CA GLN A 47 -16.44 -5.92 -41.39
C GLN A 47 -17.21 -5.28 -42.55
N ALA A 48 -18.48 -5.62 -42.71
CA ALA A 48 -19.34 -4.99 -43.72
C ALA A 48 -19.68 -3.53 -43.38
N ALA A 49 -19.90 -3.21 -42.11
CA ALA A 49 -20.42 -1.90 -41.69
C ALA A 49 -19.36 -0.80 -41.55
N ALA A 50 -18.10 -1.13 -41.27
CA ALA A 50 -17.08 -0.14 -40.90
C ALA A 50 -15.71 -0.34 -41.56
N PHE A 51 -15.35 -1.57 -41.92
CA PHE A 51 -13.96 -1.93 -42.25
C PHE A 51 -13.78 -2.51 -43.66
N ALA A 52 -14.83 -2.56 -44.48
CA ALA A 52 -14.75 -3.04 -45.85
C ALA A 52 -13.84 -2.11 -46.69
N GLY A 53 -12.82 -2.69 -47.33
CA GLY A 53 -11.91 -1.96 -48.22
C GLY A 53 -10.85 -1.09 -47.53
N THR A 54 -10.81 -1.05 -46.18
CA THR A 54 -9.81 -0.24 -45.44
C THR A 54 -8.51 -0.98 -45.14
N GLY A 55 -8.47 -2.30 -45.38
CA GLY A 55 -7.34 -3.16 -45.00
C GLY A 55 -7.25 -3.43 -43.49
N ALA A 56 -8.23 -2.99 -42.69
CA ALA A 56 -8.25 -3.23 -41.25
C ALA A 56 -8.48 -4.72 -40.94
N GLY A 57 -7.58 -5.30 -40.14
CA GLY A 57 -7.71 -6.64 -39.60
C GLY A 57 -8.25 -6.63 -38.17
N ARG A 58 -8.95 -7.69 -37.78
CA ARG A 58 -9.22 -7.93 -36.36
C ARG A 58 -7.91 -8.29 -35.69
N VAL A 59 -7.46 -7.43 -34.79
CA VAL A 59 -6.35 -7.72 -33.89
C VAL A 59 -6.94 -8.13 -32.56
N ASP A 60 -6.50 -9.25 -32.01
CA ASP A 60 -6.84 -9.60 -30.63
C ASP A 60 -6.31 -8.49 -29.73
N LEU A 61 -7.23 -7.80 -29.05
CA LEU A 61 -6.83 -6.85 -28.02
C LEU A 61 -6.04 -7.61 -26.96
N PRO A 62 -4.91 -7.07 -26.46
CA PRO A 62 -4.24 -7.62 -25.30
C PRO A 62 -5.28 -7.80 -24.21
N THR A 63 -5.41 -9.01 -23.64
CA THR A 63 -6.49 -9.39 -22.71
C THR A 63 -6.37 -8.71 -21.33
N TYR A 64 -5.74 -7.54 -21.26
CA TYR A 64 -5.51 -6.78 -20.04
C TYR A 64 -6.63 -5.77 -19.78
N ALA A 65 -7.83 -6.31 -19.60
CA ALA A 65 -8.82 -5.76 -18.68
C ALA A 65 -9.82 -6.90 -18.40
N PHE A 66 -9.82 -7.42 -17.18
CA PHE A 66 -10.81 -8.39 -16.67
C PHE A 66 -10.69 -9.86 -17.10
N GLN A 67 -9.47 -10.40 -17.26
CA GLN A 67 -9.33 -11.84 -17.03
C GLN A 67 -9.74 -12.16 -15.59
N ARG A 68 -10.82 -12.93 -15.41
CA ARG A 68 -11.26 -13.51 -14.13
C ARG A 68 -10.30 -14.59 -13.61
N ARG A 69 -9.00 -14.46 -13.88
CA ARG A 69 -7.98 -15.25 -13.19
C ARG A 69 -7.53 -14.45 -12.00
N ARG A 70 -7.73 -15.02 -10.80
CA ARG A 70 -7.18 -14.47 -9.57
C ARG A 70 -5.67 -14.33 -9.77
N TYR A 71 -5.20 -13.09 -9.81
CA TYR A 71 -3.77 -12.78 -9.76
C TYR A 71 -3.32 -12.53 -8.32
N TRP A 72 -4.07 -13.04 -7.35
CA TRP A 72 -3.43 -13.38 -6.09
C TRP A 72 -2.52 -14.55 -6.44
N PRO A 73 -1.27 -14.61 -5.96
CA PRO A 73 -0.52 -15.85 -6.05
C PRO A 73 -1.46 -16.94 -5.54
N GLU A 74 -1.92 -17.81 -6.44
CA GLU A 74 -2.57 -19.03 -6.00
C GLU A 74 -1.49 -19.67 -5.15
N PRO A 75 -1.73 -19.89 -3.83
CA PRO A 75 -0.73 -20.56 -3.03
C PRO A 75 -0.39 -21.80 -3.83
N ALA A 76 0.90 -21.96 -4.15
CA ALA A 76 1.37 -23.21 -4.70
C ALA A 76 0.66 -24.28 -3.88
N ARG A 77 -0.04 -25.22 -4.53
CA ARG A 77 -0.48 -26.41 -3.81
C ARG A 77 0.81 -26.93 -3.21
N ILE A 78 0.97 -26.69 -1.91
CA ILE A 78 1.96 -27.36 -1.12
C ILE A 78 1.42 -28.77 -1.20
N GLU A 79 1.95 -29.54 -2.16
CA GLU A 79 1.94 -30.99 -2.03
C GLU A 79 2.40 -31.24 -0.59
N ASP A 80 1.65 -32.04 0.16
CA ASP A 80 1.92 -32.36 1.57
C ASP A 80 3.22 -33.17 1.71
N GLY A 81 4.32 -32.63 1.21
CA GLY A 81 5.63 -33.24 1.05
C GLY A 81 6.69 -32.21 1.38
N ALA A 82 7.18 -32.29 2.61
CA ALA A 82 8.51 -31.87 3.02
C ALA A 82 8.90 -30.39 2.78
N VAL A 83 8.10 -29.46 3.27
CA VAL A 83 8.68 -28.52 4.23
C VAL A 83 8.60 -29.26 5.54
N GLU A 84 9.70 -29.42 6.29
CA GLU A 84 9.57 -29.66 7.73
C GLU A 84 8.80 -28.46 8.28
N ARG A 85 7.47 -28.55 8.23
CA ARG A 85 6.59 -27.77 9.08
C ARG A 85 7.19 -28.04 10.45
N ALA A 86 7.80 -27.04 11.07
CA ALA A 86 7.85 -27.05 12.52
C ALA A 86 6.41 -27.37 12.92
N GLY A 87 6.18 -28.60 13.40
CA GLY A 87 4.82 -29.08 13.65
C GLY A 87 4.14 -28.06 14.55
N ASP A 88 2.81 -27.91 14.43
CA ASP A 88 2.08 -27.07 15.37
C ASP A 88 2.52 -27.50 16.79
N PRO A 89 3.21 -26.64 17.55
CA PRO A 89 3.80 -27.05 18.83
C PRO A 89 2.75 -27.65 19.75
N VAL A 90 1.50 -27.22 19.61
CA VAL A 90 0.38 -27.71 20.42
C VAL A 90 -0.18 -29.04 19.90
N GLU A 91 -0.06 -29.35 18.60
CA GLU A 91 -0.34 -30.69 18.09
C GLU A 91 0.77 -31.68 18.54
N ALA A 92 2.02 -31.22 18.60
CA ALA A 92 3.12 -32.01 19.16
C ALA A 92 2.94 -32.27 20.67
N GLU A 93 2.51 -31.27 21.45
CA GLU A 93 2.15 -31.43 22.86
C GLU A 93 0.99 -32.41 23.06
N PHE A 94 -0.03 -32.37 22.19
CA PHE A 94 -1.14 -33.33 22.21
C PHE A 94 -0.64 -34.76 21.99
N TRP A 95 0.19 -34.99 20.96
CA TRP A 95 0.73 -36.33 20.71
C TRP A 95 1.69 -36.79 21.79
N ALA A 96 2.49 -35.88 22.37
CA ALA A 96 3.32 -36.19 23.53
C ALA A 96 2.48 -36.60 24.76
N ALA A 97 1.33 -35.96 25.01
CA ALA A 97 0.40 -36.36 26.06
C ALA A 97 -0.23 -37.74 25.78
N VAL A 98 -0.55 -38.05 24.52
CA VAL A 98 -1.04 -39.37 24.11
C VAL A 98 0.05 -40.44 24.30
N ASP A 99 1.28 -40.17 23.86
CA ASP A 99 2.41 -41.11 23.94
C ASP A 99 2.86 -41.37 25.39
N SER A 100 2.64 -40.40 26.28
CA SER A 100 2.94 -40.51 27.73
C SER A 100 1.77 -40.95 28.59
N GLU A 101 0.60 -41.23 27.97
CA GLU A 101 -0.64 -41.62 28.66
C GLU A 101 -1.11 -40.59 29.72
N ASP A 102 -0.79 -39.29 29.54
CA ASP A 102 -1.17 -38.21 30.45
C ASP A 102 -2.61 -37.74 30.18
N LEU A 103 -3.55 -38.37 30.89
CA LEU A 103 -4.98 -38.01 30.84
C LEU A 103 -5.26 -36.57 31.27
N SER A 104 -4.48 -36.00 32.19
CA SER A 104 -4.70 -34.64 32.69
C SER A 104 -4.30 -33.61 31.64
N ALA A 105 -3.15 -33.80 30.99
CA ALA A 105 -2.71 -32.95 29.89
C ALA A 105 -3.65 -33.07 28.67
N LEU A 106 -4.10 -34.28 28.35
CA LEU A 106 -5.07 -34.52 27.29
C LEU A 106 -6.42 -33.84 27.57
N ALA A 107 -6.97 -33.99 28.78
CA ALA A 107 -8.22 -33.34 29.19
C ALA A 107 -8.13 -31.81 29.13
N GLY A 108 -7.01 -31.25 29.61
CA GLY A 108 -6.73 -29.81 29.52
C GLY A 108 -6.63 -29.32 28.07
N SER A 109 -6.05 -30.12 27.17
CA SER A 109 -5.95 -29.76 25.74
C SER A 109 -7.29 -29.72 25.02
N LEU A 110 -8.26 -30.54 25.45
CA LEU A 110 -9.60 -30.65 24.86
C LEU A 110 -10.64 -29.75 25.54
N ASP A 111 -10.24 -29.00 26.57
CA ASP A 111 -11.13 -28.20 27.44
C ASP A 111 -12.30 -29.05 27.97
N LEU A 112 -12.00 -30.30 28.34
CA LEU A 112 -12.97 -31.23 28.87
C LEU A 112 -12.74 -31.40 30.37
N ASP A 113 -13.80 -31.21 31.15
CA ASP A 113 -13.83 -31.68 32.55
C ASP A 113 -14.10 -33.18 32.55
N LEU A 114 -13.10 -33.95 32.13
CA LEU A 114 -13.16 -35.40 32.13
C LEU A 114 -12.95 -35.88 33.56
N GLY A 115 -14.04 -36.25 34.23
CA GLY A 115 -13.94 -37.33 35.22
C GLY A 115 -13.34 -38.56 34.54
N GLY A 116 -12.50 -39.33 35.26
CA GLY A 116 -11.65 -40.39 34.70
C GLY A 116 -12.34 -41.50 33.86
N ASP A 117 -13.67 -41.51 33.76
CA ASP A 117 -14.49 -42.53 33.08
C ASP A 117 -15.41 -41.97 31.96
N ALA A 118 -15.06 -40.86 31.32
CA ALA A 118 -15.88 -40.31 30.23
C ALA A 118 -15.96 -41.28 29.02
N PRO A 119 -17.15 -41.56 28.46
CA PRO A 119 -17.28 -42.49 27.34
C PRO A 119 -16.69 -41.91 26.06
N LEU A 120 -16.13 -42.77 25.19
CA LEU A 120 -15.54 -42.37 23.91
C LEU A 120 -16.51 -41.59 23.00
N SER A 121 -17.82 -41.83 23.13
CA SER A 121 -18.87 -41.08 22.44
C SER A 121 -18.92 -39.59 22.81
N ALA A 122 -18.43 -39.20 23.98
CA ALA A 122 -18.30 -37.82 24.42
C ALA A 122 -16.95 -37.20 23.97
N VAL A 123 -15.89 -38.02 23.88
CA VAL A 123 -14.53 -37.58 23.53
C VAL A 123 -14.37 -37.33 22.03
N LEU A 124 -14.96 -38.16 21.16
CA LEU A 124 -14.83 -38.03 19.70
C LEU A 124 -15.32 -36.68 19.14
N PRO A 125 -16.50 -36.15 19.52
CA PRO A 125 -16.93 -34.81 19.10
C PRO A 125 -15.99 -33.69 19.57
N ALA A 126 -15.47 -33.80 20.80
CA ALA A 126 -14.53 -32.84 21.36
C ALA A 126 -13.19 -32.84 20.61
N LEU A 127 -12.63 -34.03 20.32
CA LEU A 127 -11.44 -34.19 19.46
C LEU A 127 -11.66 -33.61 18.06
N SER A 128 -12.82 -33.85 17.46
CA SER A 128 -13.16 -33.29 16.14
C SER A 128 -13.24 -31.76 16.18
N SER A 129 -13.87 -31.20 17.22
CA SER A 129 -13.97 -29.75 17.42
C SER A 129 -12.61 -29.12 17.65
N TRP A 130 -11.80 -29.70 18.55
CA TRP A 130 -10.43 -29.28 18.82
C TRP A 130 -9.58 -29.31 17.56
N ARG A 131 -9.60 -30.41 16.79
CA ARG A 131 -8.81 -30.52 15.55
C ARG A 131 -9.24 -29.50 14.50
N ARG A 132 -10.54 -29.22 14.38
CA ARG A 132 -11.06 -28.17 13.48
C ARG A 132 -10.57 -26.80 13.93
N GLN A 133 -10.71 -26.47 15.21
CA GLN A 133 -10.25 -25.19 15.77
C GLN A 133 -8.74 -25.02 15.63
N ARG A 134 -7.94 -26.09 15.79
CA ARG A 134 -6.49 -26.08 15.57
C ARG A 134 -6.14 -25.78 14.13
N ARG A 135 -6.78 -26.44 13.16
CA ARG A 135 -6.57 -26.16 11.73
C ARG A 135 -6.92 -24.71 11.39
N GLU A 136 -8.02 -24.19 11.94
CA GLU A 136 -8.41 -22.79 11.78
C GLU A 136 -7.37 -21.85 12.39
N HIS A 137 -6.92 -22.09 13.63
CA HIS A 137 -5.90 -21.29 14.30
C HIS A 137 -4.56 -21.33 13.57
N SER A 138 -4.07 -22.51 13.18
CA SER A 138 -2.82 -22.66 12.41
C SER A 138 -2.89 -21.93 11.08
N THR A 139 -4.04 -21.99 10.38
CA THR A 139 -4.26 -21.24 9.14
C THR A 139 -4.20 -19.73 9.39
N VAL A 140 -4.90 -19.25 10.42
CA VAL A 140 -4.90 -17.83 10.81
C VAL A 140 -3.50 -17.39 11.24
N ASP A 141 -2.75 -18.23 11.94
CA ASP A 141 -1.38 -17.96 12.36
C ASP A 141 -0.43 -17.81 11.18
N GLY A 142 -0.63 -18.63 10.15
CA GLY A 142 0.00 -18.50 8.84
C GLY A 142 -0.27 -17.17 8.14
N TRP A 143 -1.36 -16.47 8.48
CA TRP A 143 -1.72 -15.17 7.89
C TRP A 143 -1.17 -13.96 8.66
N ARG A 144 -0.47 -14.18 9.78
CA ARG A 144 0.02 -13.09 10.63
C ARG A 144 1.36 -12.58 10.14
N TYR A 145 1.43 -11.29 9.88
CA TYR A 145 2.66 -10.59 9.53
C TYR A 145 2.83 -9.34 10.37
N ARG A 146 4.07 -8.90 10.50
CA ARG A 146 4.41 -7.60 11.10
C ARG A 146 5.49 -6.91 10.28
N VAL A 147 5.53 -5.60 10.40
CA VAL A 147 6.66 -4.81 9.92
C VAL A 147 7.83 -5.00 10.88
N SER A 148 9.00 -5.27 10.33
CA SER A 148 10.28 -5.31 11.05
C SER A 148 11.26 -4.37 10.36
N TRP A 149 12.13 -3.75 11.14
CA TRP A 149 13.20 -2.90 10.65
C TRP A 149 14.53 -3.61 10.88
N GLN A 150 15.20 -4.00 9.80
CA GLN A 150 16.44 -4.77 9.87
C GLN A 150 17.62 -3.84 9.61
N PRO A 151 18.73 -3.94 10.35
CA PRO A 151 19.90 -3.11 10.12
C PRO A 151 20.47 -3.41 8.72
N LEU A 152 20.73 -2.33 7.97
CA LEU A 152 21.49 -2.39 6.73
C LEU A 152 22.98 -2.31 7.07
N ALA A 153 23.79 -3.17 6.47
CA ALA A 153 25.23 -3.08 6.61
C ALA A 153 25.71 -1.71 6.10
N ASP A 154 26.62 -1.08 6.84
CA ASP A 154 27.19 0.21 6.45
C ASP A 154 27.81 0.11 5.05
N GLN A 155 27.42 1.03 4.17
CA GLN A 155 28.03 1.14 2.85
C GLN A 155 29.22 2.12 2.88
N PRO A 156 30.28 1.86 2.11
CA PRO A 156 31.42 2.78 2.04
C PRO A 156 30.94 4.16 1.59
N ALA A 157 31.42 5.21 2.26
CA ALA A 157 30.93 6.59 2.18
C ALA A 157 30.64 7.04 0.73
N PRO A 158 29.38 6.98 0.28
CA PRO A 158 29.04 7.41 -1.05
C PRO A 158 29.11 8.93 -1.11
N VAL A 159 29.55 9.45 -2.23
CA VAL A 159 29.40 10.87 -2.55
C VAL A 159 28.17 11.04 -3.42
N LEU A 160 27.41 12.10 -3.16
CA LEU A 160 26.41 12.56 -4.10
C LEU A 160 27.12 13.32 -5.21
N SER A 161 26.53 13.31 -6.40
CA SER A 161 27.03 14.06 -7.54
C SER A 161 25.87 14.76 -8.24
N GLY A 162 26.19 15.80 -9.00
CA GLY A 162 25.23 16.61 -9.72
C GLY A 162 24.34 17.47 -8.83
N THR A 163 23.35 18.08 -9.45
CA THR A 163 22.43 19.01 -8.78
C THR A 163 21.28 18.25 -8.12
N TRP A 164 21.04 18.51 -6.84
CA TRP A 164 19.91 17.95 -6.09
C TRP A 164 18.89 19.04 -5.79
N ALA A 165 17.64 18.80 -6.18
CA ALA A 165 16.53 19.66 -5.80
C ALA A 165 16.05 19.25 -4.40
N VAL A 166 16.11 20.17 -3.43
CA VAL A 166 15.51 19.97 -2.11
C VAL A 166 14.21 20.76 -2.07
N VAL A 167 13.09 20.05 -2.02
CA VAL A 167 11.75 20.65 -2.03
C VAL A 167 11.25 20.71 -0.59
N LEU A 168 10.98 21.91 -0.08
CA LEU A 168 10.62 22.11 1.33
C LEU A 168 9.45 23.07 1.50
N PRO A 169 8.65 22.95 2.58
CA PRO A 169 7.63 23.93 2.90
C PRO A 169 8.27 25.31 3.12
N GLU A 170 7.69 26.36 2.55
CA GLU A 170 8.22 27.73 2.67
C GLU A 170 8.44 28.16 4.13
N ARG A 171 7.50 27.79 5.02
CA ARG A 171 7.59 28.03 6.46
C ARG A 171 8.82 27.41 7.15
N LEU A 172 9.47 26.44 6.52
CA LEU A 172 10.67 25.75 7.03
C LEU A 172 11.94 26.17 6.27
N ALA A 173 11.90 27.22 5.45
CA ALA A 173 13.05 27.68 4.69
C ALA A 173 14.26 28.07 5.55
N GLU A 174 14.00 28.62 6.74
CA GLU A 174 15.04 29.02 7.71
C GLU A 174 15.13 28.06 8.90
N ASP A 175 14.46 26.90 8.83
CA ASP A 175 14.51 25.92 9.91
C ASP A 175 15.93 25.33 10.06
N ALA A 176 16.42 25.30 11.29
CA ALA A 176 17.79 24.86 11.58
C ALA A 176 18.01 23.39 11.20
N TRP A 177 17.00 22.53 11.41
CA TRP A 177 17.10 21.11 11.07
C TRP A 177 17.18 20.93 9.55
N VAL A 178 16.35 21.65 8.79
CA VAL A 178 16.39 21.63 7.30
C VAL A 178 17.72 22.15 6.77
N THR A 179 18.24 23.22 7.40
CA THR A 179 19.53 23.81 7.06
C THR A 179 20.68 22.82 7.26
N GLU A 180 20.68 22.03 8.34
CA GLU A 180 21.72 21.02 8.55
C GLU A 180 21.60 19.86 7.57
N VAL A 181 20.38 19.40 7.24
CA VAL A 181 20.17 18.35 6.25
C VAL A 181 20.72 18.79 4.89
N THR A 182 20.31 19.97 4.39
CA THR A 182 20.80 20.50 3.11
C THR A 182 22.32 20.70 3.10
N ARG A 183 22.89 21.22 4.20
CA ARG A 183 24.35 21.37 4.34
C ARG A 183 25.09 20.04 4.30
N ALA A 184 24.51 18.98 4.87
CA ALA A 184 25.13 17.66 4.87
C ALA A 184 25.22 17.07 3.45
N LEU A 185 24.15 17.21 2.66
CA LEU A 185 24.16 16.80 1.26
C LEU A 185 25.22 17.58 0.47
N ALA A 186 25.31 18.90 0.69
CA ALA A 186 26.30 19.76 0.03
C ALA A 186 27.76 19.38 0.39
N ARG A 187 28.04 19.09 1.67
CA ARG A 187 29.36 18.62 2.13
C ARG A 187 29.79 17.31 1.48
N ARG A 188 28.83 16.52 1.00
CA ARG A 188 29.04 15.22 0.35
C ARG A 188 28.94 15.26 -1.18
N GLY A 189 29.08 16.45 -1.78
CA GLY A 189 29.30 16.63 -3.21
C GLY A 189 28.06 16.98 -4.04
N ALA A 190 26.88 17.10 -3.43
CA ALA A 190 25.68 17.55 -4.13
C ALA A 190 25.67 19.08 -4.30
N GLU A 191 25.29 19.57 -5.47
CA GLU A 191 24.95 20.98 -5.68
C GLU A 191 23.47 21.19 -5.32
N ILE A 192 23.18 21.90 -4.23
CA ILE A 192 21.82 21.99 -3.70
C ILE A 192 21.03 23.15 -4.33
N ARG A 193 19.84 22.84 -4.84
CA ARG A 193 18.81 23.82 -5.25
C ARG A 193 17.60 23.69 -4.33
N ASN A 194 17.43 24.66 -3.44
CA ASN A 194 16.27 24.72 -2.55
C ASN A 194 15.06 25.25 -3.32
N VAL A 195 13.97 24.49 -3.33
CA VAL A 195 12.68 24.87 -3.91
C VAL A 195 11.68 24.99 -2.76
N THR A 196 11.35 26.22 -2.39
CA THR A 196 10.36 26.51 -1.35
C THR A 196 8.95 26.46 -1.92
N VAL A 197 8.06 25.75 -1.23
CA VAL A 197 6.68 25.50 -1.67
C VAL A 197 5.71 25.98 -0.60
N ALA A 198 4.77 26.83 -0.98
CA ALA A 198 3.58 27.14 -0.20
C ALA A 198 2.59 25.96 -0.32
N THR A 199 2.66 25.01 0.62
CA THR A 199 1.91 23.74 0.55
C THR A 199 0.39 23.86 0.66
N GLU A 200 -0.11 25.07 0.93
CA GLU A 200 -1.53 25.39 1.11
C GLU A 200 -2.18 25.99 -0.13
N ASP A 201 -1.40 26.49 -1.09
CA ASP A 201 -1.90 27.28 -2.21
C ASP A 201 -1.51 26.73 -3.59
N LEU A 202 -0.55 25.80 -3.68
CA LEU A 202 0.02 25.37 -4.96
C LEU A 202 -0.62 24.09 -5.50
N ASP A 203 -1.19 24.18 -6.71
CA ASP A 203 -1.60 23.01 -7.48
C ASP A 203 -0.44 22.37 -8.26
N ARG A 204 -0.68 21.21 -8.88
CA ARG A 204 0.34 20.48 -9.66
C ARG A 204 0.92 21.29 -10.83
N ALA A 205 0.13 22.15 -11.47
CA ALA A 205 0.55 22.88 -12.66
C ALA A 205 1.43 24.07 -12.26
N GLU A 206 1.02 24.79 -11.20
CA GLU A 206 1.80 25.87 -10.61
C GLU A 206 3.12 25.35 -10.04
N LEU A 207 3.09 24.20 -9.36
CA LEU A 207 4.30 23.56 -8.86
C LEU A 207 5.24 23.12 -10.00
N ALA A 208 4.70 22.62 -11.12
CA ALA A 208 5.52 22.27 -12.29
C ALA A 208 6.19 23.51 -12.91
N VAL A 209 5.47 24.65 -12.98
CA VAL A 209 6.05 25.93 -13.43
C VAL A 209 7.13 26.41 -12.47
N LEU A 210 6.89 26.31 -11.17
CA LEU A 210 7.87 26.67 -10.13
C LEU A 210 9.14 25.82 -10.26
N LEU A 211 9.01 24.50 -10.42
CA LEU A 211 10.14 23.59 -10.59
C LEU A 211 10.97 23.95 -11.83
N ARG A 212 10.34 24.16 -12.99
CA ARG A 212 11.05 24.59 -14.21
C ARG A 212 11.75 25.94 -14.05
N LYS A 213 11.16 26.86 -13.28
CA LYS A 213 11.75 28.17 -13.02
C LYS A 213 12.96 28.10 -12.09
N GLN A 214 12.90 27.27 -11.05
CA GLN A 214 13.97 27.14 -10.05
C GLN A 214 15.13 26.25 -10.52
N LEU A 215 14.89 25.46 -11.56
CA LEU A 215 15.85 24.54 -12.18
C LEU A 215 16.08 24.91 -13.66
N ASP A 216 15.94 26.18 -14.03
CA ASP A 216 16.01 26.63 -15.43
C ASP A 216 17.39 26.41 -16.07
N ASP A 217 18.45 26.42 -15.26
CA ASP A 217 19.82 26.14 -15.65
C ASP A 217 20.24 24.67 -15.46
N VAL A 218 19.32 23.82 -14.99
CA VAL A 218 19.55 22.39 -14.72
C VAL A 218 18.76 21.56 -15.72
N VAL A 219 19.48 20.83 -16.60
CA VAL A 219 18.82 19.95 -17.59
C VAL A 219 18.06 18.83 -16.90
N GLU A 220 18.70 18.15 -15.95
CA GLU A 220 18.09 17.08 -15.15
C GLU A 220 18.75 17.08 -13.76
N PRO A 221 17.98 17.17 -12.66
CA PRO A 221 18.56 16.99 -11.33
C PRO A 221 19.01 15.53 -11.15
N ALA A 222 20.10 15.33 -10.43
CA ALA A 222 20.57 13.99 -10.07
C ALA A 222 19.62 13.28 -9.09
N GLY A 223 18.82 14.03 -8.34
CA GLY A 223 17.80 13.53 -7.44
C GLY A 223 16.96 14.66 -6.83
N VAL A 224 15.80 14.30 -6.31
CA VAL A 224 14.88 15.22 -5.63
C VAL A 224 14.69 14.73 -4.20
N LEU A 225 14.99 15.55 -3.20
CA LEU A 225 14.68 15.28 -1.80
C LEU A 225 13.49 16.15 -1.36
N SER A 226 12.34 15.54 -1.14
CA SER A 226 11.15 16.19 -0.60
C SER A 226 11.15 16.14 0.93
N LEU A 227 11.08 17.32 1.54
CA LEU A 227 10.83 17.54 2.96
C LEU A 227 9.40 18.01 3.23
N LEU A 228 8.50 17.91 2.23
CA LEU A 228 7.13 18.39 2.33
C LEU A 228 6.33 17.67 3.42
N ALA A 229 6.67 16.42 3.75
CA ALA A 229 6.01 15.68 4.82
C ALA A 229 6.06 16.39 6.19
N LEU A 230 7.03 17.29 6.40
CA LEU A 230 7.15 18.10 7.62
C LEU A 230 6.04 19.18 7.73
N ALA A 231 5.21 19.37 6.71
CA ALA A 231 4.02 20.22 6.73
C ALA A 231 2.79 19.49 7.30
N GLU A 232 2.74 19.33 8.62
CA GLU A 232 1.65 18.62 9.34
C GLU A 232 0.41 19.49 9.62
N GLN A 233 0.44 20.79 9.32
CA GLN A 233 -0.73 21.63 9.50
C GLN A 233 -1.87 21.15 8.58
N PRO A 234 -3.13 21.25 9.02
CA PRO A 234 -4.28 20.98 8.16
C PRO A 234 -4.32 21.88 6.93
N HIS A 235 -4.73 21.33 5.79
CA HIS A 235 -4.97 22.09 4.57
C HIS A 235 -6.17 23.03 4.75
N PRO A 236 -6.09 24.32 4.35
CA PRO A 236 -7.17 25.30 4.59
C PRO A 236 -8.53 24.87 4.02
N GLU A 237 -8.54 24.32 2.80
CA GLU A 237 -9.77 23.84 2.15
C GLU A 237 -10.20 22.44 2.61
N HIS A 238 -9.29 21.68 3.21
CA HIS A 238 -9.48 20.27 3.57
C HIS A 238 -8.88 19.96 4.96
N PRO A 239 -9.56 20.34 6.05
CA PRO A 239 -8.99 20.25 7.41
C PRO A 239 -8.63 18.83 7.89
N GLY A 240 -9.10 17.78 7.20
CA GLY A 240 -8.72 16.39 7.49
C GLY A 240 -7.46 15.91 6.76
N LEU A 241 -6.84 16.76 5.95
CA LEU A 241 -5.68 16.46 5.11
C LEU A 241 -4.48 17.31 5.55
N PRO A 242 -3.35 16.73 5.95
CA PRO A 242 -2.14 17.49 6.19
C PRO A 242 -1.62 18.12 4.90
N SER A 243 -1.26 19.41 4.93
CA SER A 243 -0.79 20.15 3.74
C SER A 243 0.44 19.50 3.11
N GLY A 244 1.32 18.89 3.90
CA GLY A 244 2.48 18.15 3.43
C GLY A 244 2.13 16.91 2.61
N LEU A 245 1.04 16.22 2.94
CA LEU A 245 0.55 15.11 2.13
C LEU A 245 -0.01 15.61 0.80
N ALA A 246 -0.83 16.67 0.83
CA ALA A 246 -1.36 17.31 -0.37
C ALA A 246 -0.22 17.77 -1.31
N GLY A 247 0.76 18.50 -0.76
CA GLY A 247 1.94 18.95 -1.48
C GLY A 247 2.79 17.80 -2.02
N THR A 248 2.89 16.67 -1.31
CA THR A 248 3.61 15.48 -1.81
C THR A 248 2.89 14.85 -3.01
N VAL A 249 1.55 14.76 -2.98
CA VAL A 249 0.76 14.30 -4.15
C VAL A 249 0.98 15.23 -5.34
N ALA A 250 0.90 16.55 -5.12
CA ALA A 250 1.14 17.54 -6.16
C ALA A 250 2.57 17.44 -6.70
N LEU A 251 3.59 17.22 -5.86
CA LEU A 251 4.99 17.09 -6.28
C LEU A 251 5.22 15.88 -7.18
N VAL A 252 4.67 14.72 -6.83
CA VAL A 252 4.78 13.49 -7.65
C VAL A 252 4.22 13.73 -9.06
N GLN A 253 3.11 14.46 -9.16
CA GLN A 253 2.48 14.82 -10.43
C GLN A 253 3.29 15.90 -11.18
N ALA A 254 3.68 16.95 -10.47
CA ALA A 254 4.37 18.12 -11.01
C ALA A 254 5.75 17.79 -11.58
N LEU A 255 6.49 16.84 -11.00
CA LEU A 255 7.75 16.36 -11.58
C LEU A 255 7.53 15.76 -12.98
N GLY A 256 6.41 15.05 -13.17
CA GLY A 256 6.07 14.47 -14.48
C GLY A 256 5.61 15.51 -15.47
N ASP A 257 4.81 16.48 -15.00
CA ASP A 257 4.39 17.61 -15.82
C ASP A 257 5.59 18.46 -16.23
N ALA A 258 6.57 18.65 -15.34
CA ALA A 258 7.80 19.38 -15.58
C ALA A 258 8.75 18.66 -16.55
N GLY A 259 8.61 17.34 -16.71
CA GLY A 259 9.44 16.50 -17.56
C GLY A 259 10.73 16.01 -16.90
N PHE A 260 10.81 16.06 -15.56
CA PHE A 260 11.95 15.54 -14.80
C PHE A 260 11.77 14.06 -14.49
N GLU A 261 12.82 13.28 -14.72
CA GLU A 261 12.87 11.84 -14.50
C GLU A 261 13.69 11.45 -13.25
N ALA A 262 14.28 12.43 -12.57
CA ALA A 262 15.10 12.26 -11.39
C ALA A 262 14.38 11.49 -10.27
N PRO A 263 15.11 10.63 -9.52
CA PRO A 263 14.53 9.86 -8.43
C PRO A 263 14.08 10.76 -7.29
N LEU A 264 12.79 10.68 -6.94
CA LEU A 264 12.18 11.35 -5.80
C LEU A 264 12.36 10.54 -4.51
N TRP A 265 12.99 11.16 -3.52
CA TRP A 265 13.06 10.71 -2.14
C TRP A 265 12.15 11.56 -1.26
N CYS A 266 11.23 10.93 -0.53
CA CYS A 266 10.39 11.61 0.45
C CYS A 266 10.93 11.35 1.86
N ALA A 267 11.34 12.42 2.55
CA ALA A 267 11.84 12.33 3.91
C ALA A 267 10.75 12.67 4.93
N THR A 268 10.71 11.87 5.99
CA THR A 268 9.92 12.12 7.19
C THR A 268 10.82 12.24 8.41
N ARG A 269 10.25 12.65 9.55
CA ARG A 269 10.95 12.74 10.84
C ARG A 269 10.09 12.14 11.94
N GLY A 270 10.49 10.99 12.49
CA GLY A 270 9.73 10.33 13.57
C GLY A 270 8.38 9.74 13.13
N ALA A 271 8.24 9.42 11.84
CA ALA A 271 7.03 8.82 11.27
C ALA A 271 6.99 7.29 11.44
N VAL A 272 8.14 6.67 11.72
CA VAL A 272 8.28 5.22 11.92
C VAL A 272 9.10 4.92 13.17
N ALA A 273 8.84 3.75 13.76
CA ALA A 273 9.59 3.25 14.90
C ALA A 273 10.36 2.00 14.48
N VAL A 274 11.69 2.01 14.61
CA VAL A 274 12.52 0.86 14.19
C VAL A 274 12.54 -0.26 15.24
N ASN A 275 12.14 0.05 16.47
CA ASN A 275 12.04 -0.91 17.57
C ASN A 275 10.94 -0.50 18.57
N ARG A 276 10.66 -1.35 19.56
CA ARG A 276 9.59 -1.13 20.55
C ARG A 276 9.86 0.00 21.55
N ALA A 277 11.11 0.45 21.68
CA ALA A 277 11.47 1.52 22.61
C ALA A 277 11.28 2.92 21.98
N GLU A 278 11.29 3.01 20.65
CA GLU A 278 11.00 4.25 19.94
C GLU A 278 9.52 4.62 20.03
N ARG A 279 9.26 5.91 20.25
CA ARG A 279 7.92 6.48 20.18
C ARG A 279 7.79 7.26 18.88
N LEU A 280 6.65 7.13 18.21
CA LEU A 280 6.31 7.98 17.08
C LEU A 280 6.01 9.38 17.59
N SER A 281 6.68 10.38 17.05
CA SER A 281 6.44 11.78 17.39
C SER A 281 5.55 12.47 16.37
N ASN A 282 5.65 12.10 15.09
CA ASN A 282 4.91 12.75 14.01
C ASN A 282 4.14 11.70 13.18
N PRO A 283 3.09 11.08 13.74
CA PRO A 283 2.36 9.99 13.09
C PRO A 283 1.65 10.43 11.80
N GLU A 284 1.31 11.71 11.63
CA GLU A 284 0.67 12.22 10.40
C GLU A 284 1.57 12.07 9.18
N GLN A 285 2.90 12.17 9.35
CA GLN A 285 3.87 11.97 8.29
C GLN A 285 3.87 10.53 7.75
N SER A 286 3.33 9.56 8.50
CA SER A 286 3.18 8.18 8.03
C SER A 286 2.23 8.04 6.84
N LEU A 287 1.36 9.04 6.59
CA LEU A 287 0.52 9.07 5.40
C LEU A 287 1.34 9.13 4.11
N VAL A 288 2.47 9.85 4.13
CA VAL A 288 3.43 9.91 3.00
C VAL A 288 4.07 8.54 2.76
N TRP A 289 4.26 7.73 3.80
CA TRP A 289 4.73 6.35 3.62
C TRP A 289 3.69 5.46 2.93
N GLY A 290 2.40 5.69 3.20
CA GLY A 290 1.30 5.04 2.50
C GLY A 290 1.29 5.40 1.02
N LEU A 291 1.32 6.70 0.72
CA LEU A 291 1.36 7.24 -0.64
C LEU A 291 2.61 6.79 -1.40
N GLY A 292 3.78 6.90 -0.81
CA GLY A 292 5.06 6.61 -1.46
C GLY A 292 5.19 5.15 -1.90
N ARG A 293 4.65 4.20 -1.12
CA ARG A 293 4.60 2.78 -1.53
C ARG A 293 3.72 2.55 -2.76
N VAL A 294 2.71 3.38 -2.99
CA VAL A 294 1.88 3.34 -4.20
C VAL A 294 2.62 4.03 -5.35
N ALA A 295 3.21 5.21 -5.12
CA ALA A 295 3.99 5.93 -6.11
C ALA A 295 5.17 5.09 -6.66
N ALA A 296 5.83 4.30 -5.81
CA ALA A 296 6.87 3.35 -6.21
C ALA A 296 6.39 2.31 -7.24
N GLN A 297 5.10 1.95 -7.23
CA GLN A 297 4.50 1.00 -8.18
C GLN A 297 3.95 1.67 -9.43
N GLU A 298 3.45 2.90 -9.30
CA GLU A 298 2.87 3.65 -10.42
C GLU A 298 3.93 4.36 -11.27
N GLN A 299 5.03 4.80 -10.66
CA GLN A 299 6.09 5.59 -11.30
C GLN A 299 7.50 5.10 -10.91
N PRO A 300 7.83 3.80 -11.08
CA PRO A 300 9.08 3.22 -10.57
C PRO A 300 10.35 3.85 -11.16
N GLN A 301 10.27 4.47 -12.33
CA GLN A 301 11.40 5.10 -13.02
C GLN A 301 11.86 6.39 -12.34
N ARG A 302 10.94 7.08 -11.66
CA ARG A 302 11.15 8.39 -11.03
C ARG A 302 11.11 8.33 -9.51
N TRP A 303 11.03 7.12 -8.95
CA TRP A 303 10.92 6.91 -7.53
C TRP A 303 12.25 6.50 -6.93
N GLY A 304 12.77 7.30 -6.00
CA GLY A 304 13.95 6.97 -5.21
C GLY A 304 13.60 6.16 -3.97
N GLY A 305 12.73 6.70 -3.12
CA GLY A 305 12.33 6.01 -1.89
C GLY A 305 11.72 6.90 -0.80
N LEU A 306 11.55 6.29 0.37
CA LEU A 306 11.10 6.86 1.63
C LEU A 306 12.24 6.77 2.63
N VAL A 307 12.49 7.86 3.36
CA VAL A 307 13.51 7.88 4.42
C VAL A 307 12.97 8.58 5.68
N ASP A 308 13.03 7.91 6.82
CA ASP A 308 12.70 8.53 8.11
C ASP A 308 13.97 8.96 8.84
N LEU A 309 14.01 10.22 9.25
CA LEU A 309 15.17 10.86 9.86
C LEU A 309 14.97 11.07 11.37
N PRO A 310 16.07 11.13 12.15
CA PRO A 310 15.97 11.38 13.59
C PRO A 310 15.53 12.82 13.88
N GLU A 311 14.89 13.02 15.04
CA GLU A 311 14.53 14.37 15.53
C GLU A 311 15.75 15.26 15.73
N GLN A 312 16.79 14.68 16.31
CA GLN A 312 18.06 15.36 16.55
C GLN A 312 18.99 15.15 15.37
N VAL A 313 19.57 16.25 14.90
CA VAL A 313 20.56 16.20 13.83
C VAL A 313 21.90 15.75 14.41
N GLU A 314 22.34 14.57 14.00
CA GLU A 314 23.66 14.05 14.30
C GLU A 314 24.45 13.87 12.99
N GLU A 315 25.70 14.30 12.96
CA GLU A 315 26.55 14.26 11.75
C GLU A 315 26.64 12.86 11.15
N ARG A 316 26.77 11.83 11.99
CA ARG A 316 26.78 10.42 11.56
C ARG A 316 25.46 9.97 10.93
N ALA A 317 24.32 10.46 11.42
CA ALA A 317 23.02 10.14 10.84
C ALA A 317 22.88 10.82 9.47
N LEU A 318 23.35 12.05 9.33
CA LEU A 318 23.35 12.76 8.06
C LEU A 318 24.27 12.12 7.00
N ASP A 319 25.45 11.64 7.40
CA ASP A 319 26.32 10.87 6.51
C ASP A 319 25.65 9.60 5.99
N ARG A 320 24.87 8.93 6.86
CA ARG A 320 24.07 7.76 6.48
C ARG A 320 22.89 8.09 5.59
N LEU A 321 22.27 9.26 5.75
CA LEU A 321 21.26 9.76 4.81
C LEU A 321 21.86 9.92 3.42
N VAL A 322 23.02 10.58 3.31
CA VAL A 322 23.71 10.74 2.02
C VAL A 322 24.00 9.37 1.39
N ALA A 323 24.47 8.42 2.19
CA ALA A 323 24.72 7.07 1.70
C ALA A 323 23.45 6.37 1.18
N ALA A 324 22.34 6.53 1.90
CA ALA A 324 21.03 6.01 1.50
C ALA A 324 20.54 6.63 0.16
N LEU A 325 20.69 7.94 0.00
CA LEU A 325 20.30 8.64 -1.23
C LEU A 325 21.15 8.25 -2.44
N ALA A 326 22.46 8.04 -2.23
CA ALA A 326 23.38 7.63 -3.28
C ALA A 326 23.19 6.17 -3.71
N GLY A 327 22.73 5.30 -2.81
CA GLY A 327 22.42 3.88 -3.07
C GLY A 327 21.04 3.63 -3.69
N ALA A 328 20.49 4.61 -4.40
CA ALA A 328 19.15 4.53 -5.00
C ALA A 328 18.99 3.28 -5.88
N GLY A 329 17.87 2.56 -5.69
CA GLY A 329 17.50 1.38 -6.49
C GLY A 329 17.71 0.02 -5.82
N ILE A 330 18.34 -0.07 -4.65
CA ILE A 330 18.45 -1.33 -3.88
C ILE A 330 17.36 -1.41 -2.80
N GLU A 331 17.19 -0.35 -2.02
CA GLU A 331 16.22 -0.27 -0.92
C GLU A 331 15.50 1.08 -0.98
N ASP A 332 14.17 1.06 -0.85
CA ASP A 332 13.32 2.25 -1.04
C ASP A 332 12.54 2.66 0.22
N GLN A 333 12.76 1.98 1.34
CA GLN A 333 12.03 2.20 2.60
C GLN A 333 13.01 2.12 3.77
N LEU A 334 13.55 3.27 4.15
CA LEU A 334 14.71 3.40 5.04
C LEU A 334 14.38 4.21 6.29
N ALA A 335 14.99 3.86 7.42
CA ALA A 335 14.98 4.67 8.62
C ALA A 335 16.43 4.89 9.05
N VAL A 336 16.83 6.15 9.14
CA VAL A 336 18.17 6.54 9.54
C VAL A 336 18.14 6.92 11.02
N ARG A 337 19.08 6.37 11.78
CA ARG A 337 19.27 6.65 13.21
C ARG A 337 20.76 6.83 13.51
N ALA A 338 21.06 7.32 14.70
CA ALA A 338 22.42 7.35 15.24
C ALA A 338 23.08 5.96 15.30
N SER A 339 22.28 4.91 15.48
CA SER A 339 22.73 3.52 15.54
C SER A 339 22.98 2.87 14.18
N GLY A 340 22.45 3.40 13.08
CA GLY A 340 22.57 2.79 11.76
C GLY A 340 21.44 3.17 10.81
N VAL A 341 21.50 2.60 9.60
CA VAL A 341 20.37 2.60 8.65
C VAL A 341 19.59 1.31 8.84
N PHE A 342 18.27 1.40 8.85
CA PHE A 342 17.37 0.27 8.94
C PHE A 342 16.48 0.21 7.71
N VAL A 343 16.17 -1.00 7.27
CA VAL A 343 15.32 -1.24 6.11
C VAL A 343 14.04 -1.92 6.54
N ARG A 344 12.93 -1.47 5.95
CA ARG A 344 11.61 -2.04 6.21
C ARG A 344 11.47 -3.43 5.57
N ARG A 345 10.95 -4.38 6.35
CA ARG A 345 10.60 -5.74 5.93
C ARG A 345 9.24 -6.15 6.46
N LEU A 346 8.51 -6.94 5.69
CA LEU A 346 7.34 -7.65 6.18
C LEU A 346 7.77 -9.06 6.55
N VAL A 347 7.61 -9.44 7.82
CA VAL A 347 8.04 -10.76 8.34
C VAL A 347 6.86 -11.50 8.95
N HIS A 348 6.89 -12.82 8.88
CA HIS A 348 5.89 -13.66 9.53
C HIS A 348 5.91 -13.44 11.06
N ALA A 349 4.73 -13.43 11.67
CA ALA A 349 4.53 -13.07 13.07
C ALA A 349 3.60 -14.09 13.77
N PRO A 350 4.03 -15.35 13.88
CA PRO A 350 3.24 -16.39 14.51
C PRO A 350 2.95 -16.00 15.96
N SER A 351 1.78 -16.37 16.44
CA SER A 351 1.44 -16.31 17.85
C SER A 351 2.43 -17.21 18.58
N GLY A 352 3.23 -16.62 19.47
CA GLY A 352 4.17 -17.40 20.28
C GLY A 352 3.43 -18.46 21.11
N ALA A 353 4.17 -19.48 21.57
CA ALA A 353 3.63 -20.57 22.39
C ALA A 353 3.11 -20.13 23.77
N ALA A 354 3.41 -18.90 24.20
CA ALA A 354 2.97 -18.41 25.50
C ALA A 354 1.44 -18.18 25.51
N PRO A 355 0.70 -18.77 26.47
CA PRO A 355 -0.72 -18.50 26.62
C PRO A 355 -0.89 -17.02 26.98
N VAL A 356 -1.41 -16.24 26.04
CA VAL A 356 -1.88 -14.89 26.31
C VAL A 356 -3.25 -15.04 26.95
N GLU A 357 -3.49 -14.42 28.11
CA GLU A 357 -4.83 -14.35 28.68
C GLU A 357 -5.81 -13.89 27.59
N GLY A 358 -6.84 -14.70 27.35
CA GLY A 358 -7.84 -14.40 26.33
C GLY A 358 -8.54 -13.09 26.68
N TRP A 359 -8.47 -12.11 25.78
CA TRP A 359 -9.18 -10.85 25.97
C TRP A 359 -10.69 -11.11 26.01
N ARG A 360 -11.37 -10.63 27.06
CA ARG A 360 -12.82 -10.68 27.19
C ARG A 360 -13.39 -9.26 27.31
N PRO A 361 -14.44 -8.91 26.54
CA PRO A 361 -15.05 -7.60 26.65
C PRO A 361 -15.71 -7.44 28.03
N SER A 362 -15.60 -6.24 28.61
CA SER A 362 -16.36 -5.88 29.81
C SER A 362 -16.95 -4.48 29.65
N GLY A 363 -18.11 -4.25 30.28
CA GLY A 363 -18.82 -2.98 30.19
C GLY A 363 -19.38 -2.71 28.78
N THR A 364 -19.13 -1.50 28.26
CA THR A 364 -19.62 -1.07 26.95
C THR A 364 -18.48 -1.01 25.93
N VAL A 365 -18.66 -1.67 24.78
CA VAL A 365 -17.70 -1.66 23.67
C VAL A 365 -18.24 -0.79 22.53
N LEU A 366 -17.50 0.25 22.14
CA LEU A 366 -17.81 1.10 21.00
C LEU A 366 -17.25 0.50 19.70
N VAL A 367 -18.09 0.35 18.67
CA VAL A 367 -17.68 -0.08 17.33
C VAL A 367 -17.98 1.02 16.31
N THR A 368 -16.96 1.76 15.88
CA THR A 368 -17.10 2.74 14.80
C THR A 368 -17.27 2.03 13.45
N GLY A 369 -18.17 2.52 12.59
CA GLY A 369 -18.56 1.80 11.38
C GLY A 369 -19.28 0.46 11.64
N GLY A 370 -19.87 0.28 12.83
CA GLY A 370 -20.47 -0.98 13.29
C GLY A 370 -21.59 -1.55 12.41
N THR A 371 -22.27 -0.71 11.64
CA THR A 371 -23.30 -1.11 10.67
C THR A 371 -22.74 -1.58 9.33
N GLY A 372 -21.43 -1.43 9.11
CA GLY A 372 -20.74 -1.94 7.92
C GLY A 372 -20.51 -3.46 7.96
N ALA A 373 -20.10 -4.03 6.83
CA ALA A 373 -19.92 -5.48 6.66
C ALA A 373 -18.97 -6.09 7.72
N LEU A 374 -17.83 -5.43 7.99
CA LEU A 374 -16.87 -5.87 9.02
C LEU A 374 -17.36 -5.55 10.43
N GLY A 375 -17.95 -4.37 10.65
CA GLY A 375 -18.49 -3.96 11.93
C GLY A 375 -19.54 -4.95 12.48
N ALA A 376 -20.41 -5.46 11.61
CA ALA A 376 -21.41 -6.46 11.97
C ALA A 376 -20.79 -7.83 12.35
N GLN A 377 -19.64 -8.19 11.78
CA GLN A 377 -18.91 -9.40 12.19
C GLN A 377 -18.24 -9.21 13.55
N VAL A 378 -17.60 -8.05 13.77
CA VAL A 378 -16.98 -7.70 15.05
C VAL A 378 -18.03 -7.65 16.16
N ALA A 379 -19.19 -7.03 15.93
CA ALA A 379 -20.28 -6.98 16.90
C ALA A 379 -20.81 -8.38 17.27
N ARG A 380 -20.97 -9.27 16.28
CA ARG A 380 -21.36 -10.68 16.54
C ARG A 380 -20.28 -11.45 17.29
N TRP A 381 -19.01 -11.19 17.03
CA TRP A 381 -17.92 -11.79 17.80
C TRP A 381 -17.92 -11.28 19.24
N LEU A 382 -18.05 -9.96 19.46
CA LEU A 382 -18.13 -9.35 20.79
C LEU A 382 -19.30 -9.90 21.62
N ALA A 383 -20.46 -10.16 21.01
CA ALA A 383 -21.63 -10.71 21.71
C ALA A 383 -21.51 -12.20 22.07
N ARG A 384 -20.54 -12.93 21.49
CA ARG A 384 -20.29 -14.35 21.75
C ARG A 384 -19.18 -14.60 22.79
N ASN A 385 -18.37 -13.59 23.10
CA ASN A 385 -17.33 -13.64 24.14
C ASN A 385 -17.89 -13.08 25.45
#